data_AF-A0A7V9ZI19-F1
#
_entry.id   AF-A0A7V9ZI19-F1
#
_cell.length_a   1.000
_cell.length_b   1.000
_cell.length_c   1.000
_cell.angle_alpha   90.00
_cell.angle_beta   90.00
_cell.angle_gamma   90.00
#
_symmetry.space_group_name_H-M   'P 1'
#
loop_
_entity.id
_entity.type
_entity.pdbx_description
1 polymer ?
#
loop_
_entity_poly.entity_id
_entity_poly.type
_entity_poly.pdbx_seq_one_letter_code
_entity_poly.pdbx_strand_id
1 'polypeptide(L)'
;MTDTIGIVDVVFVRKLKRPVGSGVWGAYVLATDEFGTWLHTPAGSLYRGADGQHTGVCEVAQDSNGVGRSIVQLIPPDAWWIATWYPPIADRDVTVDICTPAVFVDRTWTYSDMELDPWRDRDGKVTTDDWDEFQAVRAAGWITQPEAAQSMAATETIERLLRQRVEPFGRVGIDRLTVATQLALPRRP
;
A
#
# COMPACT_ATOMS: atom_id res chain seq x y z
N MET A 1 5.27 15.90 -32.95
CA MET A 1 6.26 15.06 -32.26
C MET A 1 5.57 14.49 -31.04
N THR A 2 5.14 13.24 -31.13
CA THR A 2 4.51 12.51 -30.02
C THR A 2 5.60 11.75 -29.29
N ASP A 3 6.05 12.29 -28.16
CA ASP A 3 6.96 11.57 -27.28
C ASP A 3 6.28 10.28 -26.84
N THR A 4 6.92 9.17 -27.20
CA THR A 4 6.51 7.85 -26.79
C THR A 4 6.91 7.73 -25.33
N ILE A 5 5.94 7.80 -24.42
CA ILE A 5 6.14 7.48 -23.01
C ILE A 5 6.77 6.09 -22.97
N GLY A 6 8.05 6.01 -22.60
CA GLY A 6 8.79 4.76 -22.50
C GLY A 6 8.01 3.79 -21.63
N ILE A 7 7.95 2.53 -22.06
CA ILE A 7 7.18 1.48 -21.38
C ILE A 7 7.58 1.44 -19.91
N VAL A 8 6.68 1.88 -19.04
CA VAL A 8 6.86 1.75 -17.60
C VAL A 8 6.55 0.29 -17.26
N ASP A 9 7.49 -0.40 -16.60
CA ASP A 9 7.31 -1.81 -16.25
C ASP A 9 6.04 -1.99 -15.41
N VAL A 10 5.24 -2.98 -15.81
CA VAL A 10 4.00 -3.33 -15.10
C VAL A 10 4.27 -4.49 -14.15
N VAL A 11 3.89 -4.32 -12.90
CA VAL A 11 3.90 -5.37 -11.87
C VAL A 11 2.50 -5.57 -11.30
N PHE A 12 2.34 -6.62 -10.52
CA PHE A 12 1.15 -6.86 -9.73
C PHE A 12 1.50 -6.78 -8.25
N VAL A 13 0.54 -6.36 -7.45
CA VAL A 13 0.62 -6.41 -5.99
C VAL A 13 -0.48 -7.32 -5.51
N ARG A 14 -0.10 -8.30 -4.69
CA ARG A 14 -0.99 -9.30 -4.10
C ARG A 14 -0.97 -9.15 -2.57
N LYS A 15 -2.10 -8.72 -2.02
CA LYS A 15 -2.35 -8.67 -0.58
C LYS A 15 -3.08 -9.95 -0.16
N LEU A 16 -2.57 -10.67 0.81
CA LEU A 16 -3.20 -11.86 1.40
C LEU A 16 -3.78 -11.50 2.78
N LYS A 17 -5.06 -11.76 3.02
CA LYS A 17 -5.70 -11.70 4.35
C LYS A 17 -5.83 -13.12 4.91
N ARG A 18 -5.70 -13.28 6.22
CA ARG A 18 -5.82 -14.57 6.91
C ARG A 18 -7.10 -14.60 7.74
N PRO A 19 -7.83 -15.73 7.82
CA PRO A 19 -7.51 -17.04 7.23
C PRO A 19 -7.82 -17.16 5.73
N VAL A 20 -8.65 -16.27 5.19
CA VAL A 20 -9.09 -16.31 3.80
C VAL A 20 -9.15 -14.90 3.25
N GLY A 21 -8.78 -14.75 1.99
CA GLY A 21 -8.85 -13.50 1.27
C GLY A 21 -7.55 -13.23 0.55
N SER A 22 -7.65 -12.89 -0.73
CA SER A 22 -6.53 -12.27 -1.42
C SER A 22 -7.06 -11.29 -2.44
N GLY A 23 -6.25 -10.27 -2.67
CA GLY A 23 -6.49 -9.25 -3.64
C GLY A 23 -5.30 -9.06 -4.54
N VAL A 24 -5.52 -8.89 -5.83
CA VAL A 24 -4.46 -8.53 -6.78
C VAL A 24 -4.87 -7.35 -7.65
N TRP A 25 -3.95 -6.39 -7.80
CA TRP A 25 -4.10 -5.27 -8.72
C TRP A 25 -2.80 -5.03 -9.48
N GLY A 26 -2.90 -4.43 -10.67
CA GLY A 26 -1.74 -4.02 -11.46
C GLY A 26 -1.25 -2.63 -11.05
N ALA A 27 0.07 -2.42 -11.10
CA ALA A 27 0.71 -1.13 -10.88
C ALA A 27 1.88 -0.92 -11.86
N TYR A 28 2.28 0.33 -12.06
CA TYR A 28 3.47 0.70 -12.83
C TYR A 28 4.64 0.95 -11.88
N VAL A 29 5.84 0.44 -12.21
CA VAL A 29 7.06 0.74 -11.46
C VAL A 29 7.54 2.15 -11.78
N LEU A 30 7.53 3.06 -10.81
CA LEU A 30 8.03 4.41 -10.99
C LEU A 30 9.54 4.50 -10.86
N ALA A 31 10.09 3.87 -9.83
CA ALA A 31 11.50 3.91 -9.47
C ALA A 31 11.85 2.81 -8.46
N THR A 32 13.14 2.52 -8.33
CA THR A 32 13.72 1.80 -7.19
C THR A 32 14.90 2.61 -6.67
N ASP A 33 14.92 2.88 -5.38
CA ASP A 33 15.95 3.69 -4.72
C ASP A 33 16.24 3.18 -3.29
N GLU A 34 16.93 3.98 -2.46
CA GLU A 34 17.29 3.59 -1.10
C GLU A 34 16.09 3.27 -0.19
N PHE A 35 14.89 3.74 -0.52
CA PHE A 35 13.68 3.45 0.25
C PHE A 35 13.00 2.16 -0.19
N GLY A 36 13.27 1.68 -1.41
CA GLY A 36 12.68 0.48 -1.99
C GLY A 36 12.08 0.71 -3.36
N THR A 37 11.07 -0.10 -3.71
CA THR A 37 10.39 -0.04 -5.01
C THR A 37 9.12 0.80 -4.92
N TRP A 38 9.04 1.83 -5.75
CA TRP A 38 7.92 2.75 -5.84
C TRP A 38 6.99 2.36 -6.98
N LEU A 39 5.70 2.19 -6.66
CA LEU A 39 4.66 1.75 -7.58
C LEU A 39 3.59 2.83 -7.72
N HIS A 40 3.03 2.96 -8.91
CA HIS A 40 1.89 3.82 -9.20
C HIS A 40 0.70 2.99 -9.66
N THR A 41 -0.43 3.18 -8.99
CA THR A 41 -1.72 2.65 -9.44
C THR A 41 -2.60 3.84 -9.83
N PRO A 42 -2.92 4.02 -11.12
CA PRO A 42 -3.79 5.11 -11.55
C PRO A 42 -5.21 4.94 -11.04
N ALA A 43 -5.93 6.06 -10.93
CA ALA A 43 -7.34 6.07 -10.55
C ALA A 43 -8.19 5.15 -11.43
N GLY A 44 -9.15 4.47 -10.82
CA GLY A 44 -10.07 3.54 -11.47
C GLY A 44 -9.45 2.22 -11.92
N SER A 45 -8.22 1.91 -11.50
CA SER A 45 -7.63 0.57 -11.69
C SER A 45 -8.44 -0.48 -10.94
N LEU A 46 -8.48 -1.69 -11.50
CA LEU A 46 -9.29 -2.78 -11.00
C LEU A 46 -8.52 -3.64 -9.99
N TYR A 47 -9.29 -4.25 -9.11
CA TYR A 47 -8.85 -5.26 -8.17
C TYR A 47 -9.57 -6.57 -8.49
N ARG A 48 -8.85 -7.68 -8.31
CA ARG A 48 -9.39 -9.03 -8.46
C ARG A 48 -9.23 -9.80 -7.16
N GLY A 49 -10.34 -10.35 -6.68
CA GLY A 49 -10.36 -11.26 -5.54
C GLY A 49 -9.70 -12.61 -5.85
N ALA A 50 -9.34 -13.33 -4.79
CA ALA A 50 -8.68 -14.65 -4.83
C ALA A 50 -9.44 -15.70 -5.67
N ASP A 51 -10.76 -15.63 -5.66
CA ASP A 51 -11.65 -16.55 -6.39
C ASP A 51 -11.70 -16.28 -7.90
N GLY A 52 -11.11 -15.17 -8.37
CA GLY A 52 -11.17 -14.75 -9.77
C GLY A 52 -12.58 -14.42 -10.28
N GLN A 53 -13.58 -14.44 -9.40
CA GLN A 53 -14.99 -14.14 -9.70
C GLN A 53 -15.37 -12.74 -9.21
N HIS A 54 -14.74 -12.25 -8.14
CA HIS A 54 -14.92 -10.88 -7.68
C HIS A 54 -13.95 -9.94 -8.39
N THR A 55 -14.50 -9.12 -9.29
CA THR A 55 -13.81 -7.95 -9.82
C THR A 55 -14.43 -6.71 -9.18
N GLY A 56 -13.62 -5.98 -8.42
CA GLY A 56 -14.00 -4.72 -7.78
C GLY A 56 -13.13 -3.57 -8.30
N VAL A 57 -13.48 -2.35 -7.92
CA VAL A 57 -12.52 -1.24 -8.05
C VAL A 57 -11.43 -1.44 -6.99
N CYS A 58 -10.18 -1.13 -7.32
CA CYS A 58 -9.09 -1.27 -6.35
C CYS A 58 -9.43 -0.52 -5.06
N GLU A 59 -9.54 -1.28 -3.96
CA GLU A 59 -9.94 -0.76 -2.65
C GLU A 59 -8.90 0.21 -2.08
N VAL A 60 -7.68 0.14 -2.60
CA VAL A 60 -6.64 1.11 -2.31
C VAL A 60 -7.12 2.48 -2.82
N ALA A 61 -7.40 3.36 -1.86
CA ALA A 61 -7.87 4.72 -2.06
C ALA A 61 -9.29 4.89 -2.60
N GLN A 62 -10.28 4.10 -2.17
CA GLN A 62 -11.68 4.41 -2.49
C GLN A 62 -12.08 5.82 -2.03
N ASP A 63 -12.77 6.56 -2.91
CA ASP A 63 -13.55 7.73 -2.50
C ASP A 63 -14.97 7.34 -2.04
N SER A 64 -15.76 8.33 -1.61
CA SER A 64 -17.15 8.12 -1.19
C SER A 64 -18.08 7.61 -2.31
N ASN A 65 -17.60 7.52 -3.56
CA ASN A 65 -18.32 6.97 -4.71
C ASN A 65 -17.82 5.57 -5.10
N GLY A 66 -16.88 4.99 -4.34
CA GLY A 66 -16.31 3.68 -4.61
C GLY A 66 -15.32 3.66 -5.79
N VAL A 67 -14.80 4.83 -6.23
CA VAL A 67 -13.77 4.91 -7.27
C VAL A 67 -12.40 4.95 -6.60
N GLY A 68 -11.57 3.95 -6.88
CA GLY A 68 -10.17 3.89 -6.44
C GLY A 68 -9.39 5.07 -7.00
N ARG A 69 -8.67 5.79 -6.16
CA ARG A 69 -7.90 6.98 -6.54
C ARG A 69 -6.51 6.61 -7.06
N SER A 70 -5.87 7.61 -7.64
CA SER A 70 -4.48 7.54 -8.03
C SER A 70 -3.59 7.51 -6.79
N ILE A 71 -2.69 6.54 -6.67
CA ILE A 71 -1.83 6.36 -5.49
C ILE A 71 -0.38 6.16 -5.86
N VAL A 72 0.49 6.34 -4.88
CA VAL A 72 1.85 5.80 -4.92
C VAL A 72 2.03 4.86 -3.74
N GLN A 73 2.57 3.67 -4.00
CA GLN A 73 2.94 2.69 -2.99
C GLN A 73 4.46 2.53 -2.92
N LEU A 74 5.00 2.35 -1.73
CA LEU A 74 6.39 1.98 -1.51
C LEU A 74 6.46 0.59 -0.91
N ILE A 75 7.18 -0.30 -1.58
CA ILE A 75 7.57 -1.61 -1.08
C ILE A 75 9.03 -1.55 -0.63
N PRO A 76 9.30 -1.39 0.68
CA PRO A 76 10.64 -1.38 1.22
C PRO A 76 11.29 -2.78 1.17
N PRO A 77 12.63 -2.87 1.10
CA PRO A 77 13.32 -4.15 1.17
C PRO A 77 13.21 -4.76 2.57
N ASP A 78 12.79 -6.02 2.63
CA ASP A 78 12.76 -6.87 3.84
C ASP A 78 12.04 -6.26 5.07
N ALA A 79 11.17 -5.26 4.87
CA ALA A 79 10.48 -4.59 5.97
C ALA A 79 9.05 -5.10 6.16
N TRP A 80 8.55 -4.97 7.39
CA TRP A 80 7.22 -5.42 7.80
C TRP A 80 6.13 -4.36 7.56
N TRP A 81 6.25 -3.62 6.46
CA TRP A 81 5.30 -2.58 6.14
C TRP A 81 5.33 -2.22 4.65
N ILE A 82 4.20 -1.73 4.13
CA ILE A 82 4.07 -1.10 2.81
C ILE A 82 3.33 0.21 2.98
N ALA A 83 3.88 1.31 2.47
CA ALA A 83 3.26 2.63 2.59
C ALA A 83 2.52 3.02 1.32
N THR A 84 1.37 3.69 1.47
CA THR A 84 0.51 4.17 0.38
C THR A 84 0.18 5.65 0.61
N TRP A 85 0.54 6.50 -0.35
CA TRP A 85 0.22 7.93 -0.35
C TRP A 85 -0.98 8.23 -1.23
N TYR A 86 -1.80 9.17 -0.76
CA TYR A 86 -3.09 9.54 -1.35
C TYR A 86 -3.15 11.00 -1.80
N PRO A 87 -3.96 11.32 -2.81
CA PRO A 87 -4.07 12.69 -3.31
C PRO A 87 -4.75 13.60 -2.28
N PRO A 88 -4.59 14.94 -2.42
CA PRO A 88 -5.08 15.97 -1.49
C PRO A 88 -6.61 16.08 -1.30
N ILE A 89 -7.39 15.08 -1.73
CA ILE A 89 -8.84 14.99 -1.51
C ILE A 89 -9.23 13.85 -0.54
N ALA A 90 -8.27 13.08 -0.02
CA ALA A 90 -8.53 12.05 1.01
C ALA A 90 -8.53 12.64 2.44
N ASP A 91 -9.02 11.96 3.46
CA ASP A 91 -8.84 12.45 4.85
C ASP A 91 -7.43 12.15 5.37
N ARG A 92 -6.74 11.21 4.72
CA ARG A 92 -5.37 10.76 5.02
C ARG A 92 -4.39 11.22 3.95
N ASP A 93 -3.15 11.51 4.32
CA ASP A 93 -2.07 11.75 3.36
C ASP A 93 -1.23 10.50 3.09
N VAL A 94 -1.12 9.61 4.09
CA VAL A 94 -0.50 8.29 3.97
C VAL A 94 -1.16 7.27 4.91
N THR A 95 -1.24 6.02 4.46
CA THR A 95 -1.53 4.83 5.27
C THR A 95 -0.43 3.82 5.03
N VAL A 96 -0.16 2.99 6.03
CA VAL A 96 0.86 1.96 6.00
C VAL A 96 0.22 0.64 6.39
N ASP A 97 0.23 -0.34 5.48
CA ASP A 97 -0.14 -1.71 5.81
C ASP A 97 1.01 -2.32 6.62
N ILE A 98 0.77 -2.77 7.85
CA ILE A 98 1.73 -3.65 8.54
C ILE A 98 1.55 -5.06 8.00
N CYS A 99 2.63 -5.62 7.46
CA CYS A 99 2.57 -6.85 6.69
C CYS A 99 3.82 -7.70 6.89
N THR A 100 3.81 -8.94 6.40
CA THR A 100 5.05 -9.69 6.21
C THR A 100 5.92 -9.00 5.14
N PRO A 101 7.25 -9.17 5.15
CA PRO A 101 8.10 -8.71 4.06
C PRO A 101 7.60 -9.20 2.71
N ALA A 102 7.51 -8.28 1.75
CA ALA A 102 6.96 -8.59 0.44
C ALA A 102 7.96 -9.42 -0.37
N VAL A 103 7.46 -10.47 -1.02
CA VAL A 103 8.24 -11.36 -1.89
C VAL A 103 7.87 -11.09 -3.34
N PHE A 104 8.88 -10.95 -4.21
CA PHE A 104 8.66 -10.73 -5.65
C PHE A 104 8.89 -12.00 -6.46
N VAL A 105 7.84 -12.52 -7.10
CA VAL A 105 7.88 -13.69 -7.97
C VAL A 105 7.00 -13.43 -9.18
N ASP A 106 7.46 -13.79 -10.38
CA ASP A 106 6.68 -13.69 -11.63
C ASP A 106 5.95 -12.35 -11.80
N ARG A 107 6.68 -11.25 -11.62
CA ARG A 107 6.18 -9.85 -11.69
C ARG A 107 5.15 -9.47 -10.63
N THR A 108 4.99 -10.28 -9.58
CA THR A 108 4.02 -10.06 -8.52
C THR A 108 4.73 -9.89 -7.18
N TRP A 109 4.53 -8.74 -6.55
CA TRP A 109 4.83 -8.54 -5.13
C TRP A 109 3.72 -9.18 -4.30
N THR A 110 4.06 -10.04 -3.35
CA THR A 110 3.09 -10.72 -2.49
C THR A 110 3.45 -10.52 -1.02
N TYR A 111 2.46 -10.17 -0.21
CA TYR A 111 2.60 -10.03 1.25
C TYR A 111 1.34 -10.52 1.97
N SER A 112 1.50 -10.94 3.22
CA SER A 112 0.38 -11.16 4.14
C SER A 112 0.12 -9.92 4.97
N ASP A 113 -1.11 -9.44 4.98
CA ASP A 113 -1.61 -8.39 5.86
C ASP A 113 -1.62 -8.89 7.30
N MET A 114 -1.11 -8.07 8.23
CA MET A 114 -1.09 -8.32 9.67
C MET A 114 -2.10 -7.47 10.44
N GLU A 115 -3.11 -6.94 9.75
CA GLU A 115 -4.28 -6.22 10.23
C GLU A 115 -4.04 -4.82 10.81
N LEU A 116 -2.80 -4.42 11.12
CA LEU A 116 -2.55 -3.08 11.69
C LEU A 116 -2.24 -2.06 10.59
N ASP A 117 -2.97 -0.95 10.59
CA ASP A 117 -2.84 0.09 9.55
C ASP A 117 -2.54 1.48 10.15
N PRO A 118 -1.27 1.81 10.50
CA PRO A 118 -0.87 3.15 10.85
C PRO A 118 -1.15 4.14 9.72
N TRP A 119 -1.66 5.32 10.05
CA TRP A 119 -1.93 6.37 9.10
C TRP A 119 -1.64 7.75 9.66
N ARG A 120 -1.52 8.72 8.75
CA ARG A 120 -1.41 10.14 9.07
C ARG A 120 -2.44 10.95 8.29
N ASP A 121 -3.11 11.88 8.97
CA ASP A 121 -3.95 12.88 8.30
C ASP A 121 -3.15 14.10 7.84
N ARG A 122 -3.81 15.00 7.13
CA ARG A 122 -3.18 16.23 6.63
C ARG A 122 -2.72 17.17 7.73
N ASP A 123 -3.38 17.16 8.88
CA ASP A 123 -3.02 17.98 10.03
C ASP A 123 -1.84 17.39 10.80
N GLY A 124 -1.42 16.17 10.45
CA GLY A 124 -0.28 15.47 11.01
C GLY A 124 -0.63 14.61 12.23
N LYS A 125 -1.90 14.40 12.53
CA LYS A 125 -2.33 13.40 13.51
C LYS A 125 -1.94 12.02 13.00
N VAL A 126 -1.40 11.20 13.90
CA VAL A 126 -1.03 9.81 13.61
C VAL A 126 -1.86 8.90 14.50
N THR A 127 -2.47 7.88 13.91
CA THR A 127 -3.29 6.85 14.57
C THR A 127 -3.09 5.53 13.83
N THR A 128 -3.49 4.43 14.45
CA THR A 128 -3.45 3.09 13.86
C THR A 128 -4.84 2.50 13.95
N ASP A 129 -5.37 2.03 12.83
CA ASP A 129 -6.67 1.36 12.77
C ASP A 129 -6.54 -0.15 13.06
N ASP A 130 -7.70 -0.81 13.21
CA ASP A 130 -7.86 -2.26 13.14
C ASP A 130 -7.11 -3.07 14.22
N TRP A 131 -6.87 -2.42 15.37
CA TRP A 131 -6.36 -3.08 16.58
C TRP A 131 -7.24 -4.24 17.05
N ASP A 132 -8.56 -4.11 16.94
CA ASP A 132 -9.53 -5.14 17.31
C ASP A 132 -9.48 -6.33 16.34
N GLU A 133 -9.38 -6.09 15.03
CA GLU A 133 -9.15 -7.14 14.03
C GLU A 133 -7.83 -7.88 14.30
N PHE A 134 -6.75 -7.15 14.57
CA PHE A 134 -5.47 -7.74 14.97
C PHE A 134 -5.58 -8.63 16.21
N GLN A 135 -6.29 -8.20 17.26
CA GLN A 135 -6.49 -9.05 18.43
C GLN A 135 -7.35 -10.27 18.12
N ALA A 136 -8.37 -10.14 17.26
CA ALA A 136 -9.22 -11.24 16.87
C ALA A 136 -8.46 -12.33 16.09
N VAL A 137 -7.64 -11.95 15.10
CA VAL A 137 -6.85 -12.91 14.32
C VAL A 137 -5.76 -13.57 15.15
N ARG A 138 -5.19 -12.86 16.14
CA ARG A 138 -4.25 -13.44 17.12
C ARG A 138 -4.93 -14.44 18.03
N ALA A 139 -6.10 -14.09 18.59
CA ALA A 139 -6.86 -14.98 19.47
C ALA A 139 -7.31 -16.25 18.73
N ALA A 140 -7.59 -16.14 17.43
CA ALA A 140 -7.93 -17.26 16.56
C ALA A 140 -6.71 -18.08 16.08
N GLY A 141 -5.48 -17.63 16.33
CA GLY A 141 -4.25 -18.33 15.96
C GLY A 141 -3.83 -18.19 14.49
N TRP A 142 -4.37 -17.21 13.76
CA TRP A 142 -4.01 -16.95 12.36
C TRP A 142 -2.73 -16.13 12.18
N ILE A 143 -2.29 -15.47 13.26
CA ILE A 143 -1.00 -14.82 13.38
C ILE A 143 -0.25 -15.49 14.55
N THR A 144 0.96 -15.96 14.27
CA THR A 144 1.83 -16.57 15.29
C THR A 144 2.33 -15.53 16.29
N GLN A 145 2.76 -15.97 17.47
CA GLN A 145 3.31 -15.05 18.48
C GLN A 145 4.52 -14.23 17.96
N PRO A 146 5.48 -14.81 17.21
CA PRO A 146 6.57 -14.03 16.62
C PRO A 146 6.09 -13.00 15.59
N GLU A 147 5.16 -13.38 14.70
CA GLU A 147 4.58 -12.44 13.73
C GLU A 147 3.89 -11.28 14.45
N ALA A 148 3.07 -11.55 15.47
CA ALA A 148 2.39 -10.51 16.24
C ALA A 148 3.36 -9.55 16.93
N ALA A 149 4.45 -10.07 17.52
CA ALA A 149 5.47 -9.24 18.15
C ALA A 149 6.16 -8.33 17.11
N GLN A 150 6.46 -8.88 15.94
CA GLN A 150 7.09 -8.13 14.85
C GLN A 150 6.15 -7.09 14.24
N SER A 151 4.85 -7.39 14.11
CA SER A 151 3.84 -6.44 13.67
C SER A 151 3.74 -5.26 14.64
N MET A 152 3.63 -5.51 15.94
CA MET A 152 3.56 -4.44 16.95
C MET A 152 4.83 -3.57 16.94
N ALA A 153 6.02 -4.17 16.83
CA ALA A 153 7.27 -3.41 16.75
C ALA A 153 7.36 -2.57 15.46
N ALA A 154 6.86 -3.09 14.34
CA ALA A 154 6.77 -2.36 13.07
C ALA A 154 5.77 -1.19 13.19
N THR A 155 4.60 -1.42 13.78
CA THR A 155 3.60 -0.38 14.08
C THR A 155 4.21 0.77 14.88
N GLU A 156 4.85 0.48 16.01
CA GLU A 156 5.49 1.51 16.86
C GLU A 156 6.55 2.31 16.10
N THR A 157 7.36 1.62 15.29
CA THR A 157 8.38 2.24 14.45
C THR A 157 7.75 3.17 13.42
N ILE A 158 6.72 2.71 12.71
CA ILE A 158 6.05 3.48 11.66
C ILE A 158 5.33 4.69 12.26
N GLU A 159 4.59 4.53 13.35
CA GLU A 159 3.94 5.65 14.00
C GLU A 159 4.95 6.75 14.39
N ARG A 160 6.12 6.36 14.91
CA ARG A 160 7.20 7.31 15.21
C ARG A 160 7.72 8.01 13.95
N LEU A 161 7.98 7.28 12.87
CA LEU A 161 8.46 7.85 11.60
C LEU A 161 7.43 8.81 10.98
N LEU A 162 6.14 8.45 11.04
CA LEU A 162 5.02 9.29 10.59
C LEU A 162 4.93 10.59 11.39
N ARG A 163 4.99 10.51 12.73
CA ARG A 163 4.93 11.67 13.65
C ARG A 163 6.12 12.60 13.42
N GLN A 164 7.31 12.04 13.25
CA GLN A 164 8.55 12.78 13.06
C GLN A 164 8.77 13.23 11.61
N ARG A 165 7.90 12.81 10.67
CA ARG A 165 8.02 13.06 9.23
C ARG A 165 9.40 12.70 8.67
N VAL A 166 9.97 11.60 9.16
CA VAL A 166 11.24 11.06 8.66
C VAL A 166 11.01 10.51 7.25
N GLU A 167 11.93 10.77 6.32
CA GLU A 167 11.79 10.24 4.96
C GLU A 167 11.73 8.70 4.98
N PRO A 168 10.84 8.09 4.17
CA PRO A 168 10.12 8.68 3.04
C PRO A 168 8.76 9.34 3.37
N PHE A 169 8.40 9.41 4.66
CA PHE A 169 7.12 9.98 5.14
C PHE A 169 7.14 11.50 5.28
N GLY A 170 8.27 12.14 4.97
CA GLY A 170 8.39 13.59 4.89
C GLY A 170 7.78 14.09 3.59
N ARG A 171 8.61 14.30 2.57
CA ARG A 171 8.23 14.83 1.25
C ARG A 171 8.35 13.80 0.14
N VAL A 172 9.28 12.87 0.26
CA VAL A 172 9.66 11.90 -0.78
C VAL A 172 8.45 11.17 -1.38
N GLY A 173 7.54 10.68 -0.53
CA GLY A 173 6.33 9.99 -0.99
C GLY A 173 5.28 10.88 -1.66
N ILE A 174 5.03 12.08 -1.11
CA ILE A 174 4.05 13.03 -1.67
C ILE A 174 4.56 13.64 -2.99
N ASP A 175 5.86 13.92 -3.08
CA ASP A 175 6.47 14.42 -4.31
C ASP A 175 6.39 13.38 -5.43
N ARG A 176 6.61 12.10 -5.12
CA ARG A 176 6.40 11.00 -6.08
C ARG A 176 4.96 10.89 -6.52
N LEU A 177 4.00 10.99 -5.60
CA LEU A 177 2.58 11.02 -5.97
C LEU A 177 2.25 12.18 -6.91
N THR A 178 2.80 13.36 -6.63
CA THR A 178 2.61 14.54 -7.49
C THR A 178 3.13 14.30 -8.89
N VAL A 179 4.34 13.74 -9.04
CA VAL A 179 4.89 13.39 -10.36
C VAL A 179 4.07 12.30 -11.04
N ALA A 180 3.71 11.23 -10.32
CA ALA A 180 3.02 10.08 -10.88
C ALA A 180 1.64 10.45 -11.44
N THR A 181 0.90 11.31 -10.74
CA THR A 181 -0.42 11.80 -11.21
C THR A 181 -0.35 12.62 -12.49
N GLN A 182 0.80 13.25 -12.79
CA GLN A 182 1.01 14.01 -14.02
C GLN A 182 1.33 13.11 -15.23
N LEU A 183 1.77 11.87 -15.01
CA LEU A 183 2.09 10.92 -16.09
C LEU A 183 0.84 10.46 -16.86
N ALA A 184 -0.36 10.65 -16.30
CA ALA A 184 -1.64 10.30 -16.91
C ALA A 184 -1.68 8.85 -17.46
N LEU A 185 -1.04 7.91 -16.74
CA LEU A 185 -0.96 6.51 -17.16
C LEU A 185 -2.36 5.85 -17.15
N PRO A 186 -2.64 4.94 -18.10
CA PRO A 186 -3.96 4.32 -18.19
C PRO A 186 -4.18 3.35 -17.01
N ARG A 187 -5.43 3.30 -16.54
CA ARG A 187 -5.87 2.37 -15.48
C ARG A 187 -5.50 0.91 -15.79
N ARG A 188 -5.23 0.13 -14.75
CA ARG A 188 -4.90 -1.30 -14.89
C ARG A 188 -6.16 -2.18 -14.75
N PRO A 189 -6.28 -3.25 -15.57
CA PRO A 189 -7.37 -4.22 -15.47
C PRO A 189 -7.14 -5.26 -14.38
#